data_AF-A0A804QEC4-F1
#
_entry.id   AF-A0A804QEC4-F1
#
_cell.length_a   1.000
_cell.length_b   1.000
_cell.length_c   1.000
_cell.angle_alpha   90.00
_cell.angle_beta   90.00
_cell.angle_gamma   90.00
#
_symmetry.space_group_name_H-M   'P 1'
#
loop_
_entity.id
_entity.type
_entity.pdbx_description
1 polymer ?
#
loop_
_entity_poly.entity_id
_entity_poly.type
_entity_poly.pdbx_seq_one_letter_code
_entity_poly.pdbx_strand_id
1 'polypeptide(L)'
;MGEMAHACSAPRPSPAHHLCVRILLAYLLAARWLVPSCSAASFFRFPWPAERHDYRDALAKSILFFEGQRSGRLPPGQRASWRGDSGVSDGAAAGVDLEGGYYDAGDNVKFGFPMAFTTTMLAWSVIEFGDSMPRDERRHAAAAVRWATDYLLKTLAHPGVIFLQVGDPWKDHDCWERPEDMDTDRTVYNVSAGRPGSDIAGETAAALAAASMVFRDDDPEYAETLLTSARKAFEFADTYKGAYSDDPDLRAGGCPFYCDFNGYQRQSDGGKNK
;
A
#
# COMPACT_ATOMS: atom_id res chain seq x y z
N MET A 1 21.54 -12.00 22.35
CA MET A 1 20.78 -11.49 23.52
C MET A 1 19.89 -10.38 23.01
N GLY A 2 18.58 -10.60 23.04
CA GLY A 2 17.57 -9.70 22.48
C GLY A 2 16.32 -10.49 22.12
N GLU A 3 15.72 -11.13 23.13
CA GLU A 3 14.49 -11.90 23.05
C GLU A 3 13.32 -10.88 23.04
N MET A 4 12.84 -10.54 21.85
CA MET A 4 11.61 -9.77 21.60
C MET A 4 10.81 -10.47 20.50
N ALA A 5 10.60 -11.78 20.64
CA ALA A 5 9.73 -12.54 19.75
C ALA A 5 8.65 -13.20 20.61
N HIS A 6 7.39 -13.13 20.17
CA HIS A 6 6.15 -13.56 20.84
C HIS A 6 5.39 -12.49 21.62
N ALA A 7 5.17 -11.31 21.01
CA ALA A 7 4.20 -10.36 21.55
C ALA A 7 2.73 -10.81 21.35
N CYS A 8 2.46 -11.69 20.37
CA CYS A 8 1.09 -11.90 19.87
C CYS A 8 0.47 -13.24 20.32
N SER A 9 1.32 -14.21 20.67
CA SER A 9 0.94 -15.47 21.35
C SER A 9 0.92 -15.38 22.89
N ALA A 10 1.26 -14.23 23.49
CA ALA A 10 1.31 -14.06 24.94
C ALA A 10 -0.06 -13.63 25.52
N PRO A 11 -0.53 -14.23 26.64
CA PRO A 11 -1.79 -13.82 27.28
C PRO A 11 -1.71 -12.37 27.77
N ARG A 12 -2.68 -11.52 27.36
CA ARG A 12 -2.75 -10.11 27.79
C ARG A 12 -2.88 -10.04 29.33
N PRO A 13 -2.07 -9.25 30.04
CA PRO A 13 -2.33 -8.97 31.45
C PRO A 13 -3.62 -8.16 31.61
N SER A 14 -4.38 -8.43 32.68
CA SER A 14 -5.63 -7.75 33.01
C SER A 14 -5.39 -6.27 33.36
N PRO A 15 -6.40 -5.38 33.18
CA PRO A 15 -6.21 -3.95 33.36
C PRO A 15 -6.13 -3.62 34.86
N ALA A 16 -4.93 -3.39 35.36
CA ALA A 16 -4.70 -2.71 36.63
C ALA A 16 -4.41 -1.23 36.38
N HIS A 17 -5.26 -0.42 37.01
CA HIS A 17 -5.30 1.02 36.95
C HIS A 17 -4.10 1.73 37.61
N HIS A 18 -3.81 2.92 37.06
CA HIS A 18 -3.24 4.13 37.68
C HIS A 18 -1.75 4.20 38.05
N LEU A 19 -1.16 5.30 37.54
CA LEU A 19 -0.40 6.34 38.28
C LEU A 19 1.09 6.44 37.93
N CYS A 20 1.43 7.31 36.98
CA CYS A 20 2.52 8.31 37.12
C CYS A 20 2.80 9.05 35.80
N VAL A 21 2.07 10.14 35.54
CA VAL A 21 2.58 11.22 34.67
C VAL A 21 2.15 12.55 35.28
N ARG A 22 2.89 13.02 36.27
CA ARG A 22 2.94 14.43 36.68
C ARG A 22 4.32 14.68 37.27
N ILE A 23 5.17 15.40 36.54
CA ILE A 23 6.22 16.33 37.00
C ILE A 23 7.07 16.64 35.75
N LEU A 24 6.90 17.85 35.19
CA LEU A 24 7.91 18.68 34.52
C LEU A 24 7.21 19.83 33.78
N LEU A 25 6.73 20.81 34.53
CA LEU A 25 6.22 22.08 34.00
C LEU A 25 6.29 23.13 35.11
N ALA A 26 7.50 23.67 35.36
CA ALA A 26 7.70 24.92 36.08
C ALA A 26 9.19 25.27 36.10
N TYR A 27 9.71 26.01 35.12
CA TYR A 27 10.91 26.86 35.28
C TYR A 27 11.09 27.78 34.07
N LEU A 28 10.18 28.74 33.84
CA LEU A 28 10.47 29.90 32.99
C LEU A 28 9.65 31.12 33.43
N LEU A 29 10.00 31.69 34.59
CA LEU A 29 9.59 33.04 34.97
C LEU A 29 10.70 33.68 35.82
N ALA A 30 11.71 34.25 35.17
CA ALA A 30 12.52 35.36 35.70
C ALA A 30 13.64 35.75 34.72
N ALA A 31 13.37 36.67 33.80
CA ALA A 31 14.37 37.57 33.22
C ALA A 31 13.66 38.64 32.38
N ARG A 32 12.95 39.53 33.06
CA ARG A 32 12.56 40.83 32.52
C ARG A 32 13.64 41.80 32.99
N TRP A 33 13.97 42.80 32.15
CA TRP A 33 15.00 43.85 32.30
C TRP A 33 16.34 43.58 31.59
N LEU A 34 16.40 44.02 30.32
CA LEU A 34 17.38 44.98 29.79
C LEU A 34 17.04 45.22 28.31
N VAL A 35 16.27 46.27 28.04
CA VAL A 35 16.06 46.78 26.68
C VAL A 35 17.02 47.95 26.49
N PRO A 36 18.02 47.87 25.60
CA PRO A 36 18.61 49.05 25.01
C PRO A 36 17.88 49.38 23.72
N SER A 37 17.32 50.58 23.66
CA SER A 37 16.87 51.22 22.42
C SER A 37 18.04 51.29 21.44
N CYS A 38 17.88 50.70 20.25
CA CYS A 38 18.73 51.00 19.10
C CYS A 38 17.83 51.40 17.92
N SER A 39 18.11 52.59 17.40
CA SER A 39 17.36 53.28 16.36
C SER A 39 17.36 52.57 15.01
N ALA A 40 16.39 53.00 14.21
CA ALA A 40 16.12 52.66 12.82
C ALA A 40 17.32 52.49 11.89
N ALA A 41 17.04 51.71 10.83
CA ALA A 41 17.77 51.60 9.57
C ALA A 41 19.07 50.79 9.60
N SER A 42 18.92 49.47 9.55
CA SER A 42 19.82 48.65 8.75
C SER A 42 19.01 47.61 8.01
N PHE A 43 19.07 47.72 6.68
CA PHE A 43 18.54 46.79 5.71
C PHE A 43 19.17 45.41 5.92
N PHE A 44 18.66 44.60 6.84
CA PHE A 44 18.88 43.18 6.80
C PHE A 44 17.98 42.60 5.71
N ARG A 45 18.44 42.71 4.47
CA ARG A 45 18.04 41.77 3.44
C ARG A 45 18.67 40.44 3.86
N PHE A 46 17.97 39.66 4.68
CA PHE A 46 18.31 38.26 4.89
C PHE A 46 18.34 37.61 3.50
N PRO A 47 19.48 37.13 2.99
CA PRO A 47 19.44 36.14 1.96
C PRO A 47 19.18 34.83 2.70
N TRP A 48 17.94 34.60 3.13
CA TRP A 48 17.54 33.20 3.25
C TRP A 48 17.39 32.75 1.80
N PRO A 49 18.27 31.88 1.27
CA PRO A 49 17.90 31.20 0.05
C PRO A 49 16.58 30.52 0.41
N ALA A 50 15.51 30.78 -0.35
CA ALA A 50 14.38 29.86 -0.29
C ALA A 50 14.97 28.50 -0.64
N GLU A 51 15.19 27.64 0.37
CA GLU A 51 15.71 26.29 0.15
C GLU A 51 14.69 25.63 -0.76
N ARG A 52 15.05 25.54 -2.05
CA ARG A 52 14.24 24.79 -3.00
C ARG A 52 14.33 23.35 -2.55
N HIS A 53 13.16 22.74 -2.35
CA HIS A 53 13.09 21.32 -2.04
C HIS A 53 13.80 20.51 -3.15
N ASP A 54 14.62 19.55 -2.75
CA ASP A 54 15.23 18.61 -3.69
C ASP A 54 14.19 17.56 -4.07
N TYR A 55 13.44 17.85 -5.14
CA TYR A 55 12.41 16.94 -5.65
C TYR A 55 12.98 15.65 -6.23
N ARG A 56 14.27 15.63 -6.60
CA ARG A 56 14.94 14.41 -7.06
C ARG A 56 15.17 13.46 -5.89
N ASP A 57 15.68 13.98 -4.77
CA ASP A 57 15.82 13.22 -3.53
C ASP A 57 14.47 12.76 -2.97
N ALA A 58 13.46 13.64 -3.00
CA ALA A 58 12.10 13.28 -2.58
C ALA A 58 11.50 12.15 -3.42
N LEU A 59 11.64 12.19 -4.75
CA LEU A 59 11.18 11.13 -5.64
C LEU A 59 11.89 9.80 -5.36
N ALA A 60 13.22 9.83 -5.24
CA ALA A 60 14.01 8.62 -4.98
C ALA A 60 13.58 7.93 -3.68
N LYS A 61 13.37 8.71 -2.61
CA LYS A 61 12.87 8.20 -1.33
C LYS A 61 11.43 7.69 -1.41
N SER A 62 10.57 8.38 -2.16
CA SER A 62 9.20 7.93 -2.39
C SER A 62 9.12 6.60 -3.12
N ILE A 63 10.02 6.34 -4.08
CA ILE A 63 10.07 5.05 -4.77
C ILE A 63 10.71 3.98 -3.87
N LEU A 64 11.73 4.33 -3.07
CA LEU A 64 12.32 3.42 -2.09
C LEU A 64 11.31 2.95 -1.03
N PHE A 65 10.35 3.80 -0.66
CA PHE A 65 9.27 3.42 0.25
C PHE A 65 8.51 2.18 -0.21
N PHE A 66 8.23 2.05 -1.52
CA PHE A 66 7.59 0.84 -2.06
C PHE A 66 8.43 -0.42 -1.82
N GLU A 67 9.76 -0.35 -1.93
CA GLU A 67 10.61 -1.50 -1.59
C GLU A 67 10.49 -1.89 -0.12
N GLY A 68 10.34 -0.88 0.75
CA GLY A 68 10.08 -1.05 2.18
C GLY A 68 8.73 -1.70 2.50
N GLN A 69 7.78 -1.75 1.56
CA GLN A 69 6.45 -2.35 1.73
C GLN A 69 6.29 -3.74 1.10
N ARG A 70 7.30 -4.26 0.40
CA ARG A 70 7.19 -5.56 -0.30
C ARG A 70 6.88 -6.69 0.68
N SER A 71 5.89 -7.53 0.36
CA SER A 71 5.65 -8.83 0.99
C SER A 71 6.14 -9.95 0.04
N GLY A 72 6.36 -11.16 0.55
CA GLY A 72 6.94 -12.30 -0.17
C GLY A 72 8.47 -12.38 -0.09
N ARG A 73 9.07 -13.26 -0.88
CA ARG A 73 10.52 -13.36 -1.04
C ARG A 73 11.08 -12.16 -1.79
N LEU A 74 12.01 -11.45 -1.17
CA LEU A 74 12.57 -10.22 -1.72
C LEU A 74 13.58 -10.52 -2.84
N PRO A 75 13.65 -9.66 -3.88
CA PRO A 75 14.59 -9.85 -4.97
C PRO A 75 16.04 -9.60 -4.48
N PRO A 76 17.05 -10.29 -5.04
CA PRO A 76 18.45 -10.18 -4.60
C PRO A 76 19.08 -8.78 -4.76
N GLY A 77 18.42 -7.86 -5.47
CA GLY A 77 18.83 -6.46 -5.67
C GLY A 77 18.00 -5.44 -4.88
N GLN A 78 17.20 -5.86 -3.90
CA GLN A 78 16.43 -4.98 -3.00
C GLN A 78 17.35 -3.93 -2.34
N ARG A 79 16.98 -2.65 -2.39
CA ARG A 79 17.74 -1.53 -1.80
C ARG A 79 17.40 -1.31 -0.32
N ALA A 80 16.16 -1.59 0.07
CA ALA A 80 15.71 -1.53 1.46
C ALA A 80 16.27 -2.72 2.29
N SER A 81 17.55 -2.64 2.67
CA SER A 81 18.30 -3.74 3.32
C SER A 81 17.85 -4.10 4.73
N TRP A 82 16.92 -3.36 5.31
CA TRP A 82 16.33 -3.61 6.63
C TRP A 82 15.08 -4.49 6.58
N ARG A 83 14.60 -4.83 5.38
CA ARG A 83 13.50 -5.79 5.14
C ARG A 83 14.05 -7.17 4.80
N GLY A 84 13.30 -8.22 5.18
CA GLY A 84 13.55 -9.61 4.81
C GLY A 84 12.32 -10.28 4.19
N ASP A 85 12.49 -11.56 3.84
CA ASP A 85 11.41 -12.39 3.32
C ASP A 85 10.30 -12.55 4.37
N SER A 86 9.05 -12.34 3.95
CA SER A 86 7.87 -12.40 4.84
C SER A 86 6.63 -12.82 4.06
N GLY A 87 5.58 -13.33 4.70
CA GLY A 87 4.34 -13.73 4.00
C GLY A 87 4.56 -14.78 2.89
N VAL A 88 5.60 -15.61 3.02
CA VAL A 88 6.03 -16.57 1.98
C VAL A 88 5.07 -17.76 1.81
N SER A 89 4.13 -17.93 2.75
CA SER A 89 3.10 -18.96 2.74
C SER A 89 1.70 -18.41 2.42
N ASP A 90 1.60 -17.14 2.01
CA ASP A 90 0.34 -16.49 1.68
C ASP A 90 -0.43 -17.30 0.62
N GLY A 91 -1.69 -17.66 0.93
CA GLY A 91 -2.53 -18.46 0.04
C GLY A 91 -2.46 -19.98 0.27
N ALA A 92 -1.44 -20.49 0.94
CA ALA A 92 -1.21 -21.94 1.05
C ALA A 92 -2.37 -22.70 1.71
N ALA A 93 -2.98 -22.12 2.76
CA ALA A 93 -4.15 -22.72 3.43
C ALA A 93 -5.39 -22.80 2.52
N ALA A 94 -5.48 -21.95 1.50
CA ALA A 94 -6.51 -21.95 0.48
C ALA A 94 -6.11 -22.73 -0.79
N GLY A 95 -4.92 -23.36 -0.81
CA GLY A 95 -4.42 -24.12 -1.95
C GLY A 95 -3.99 -23.27 -3.15
N VAL A 96 -3.61 -22.01 -2.92
CA VAL A 96 -3.22 -21.05 -3.96
C VAL A 96 -1.90 -20.37 -3.61
N ASP A 97 -1.21 -19.81 -4.61
CA ASP A 97 -0.04 -18.94 -4.39
C ASP A 97 -0.49 -17.48 -4.39
N LEU A 98 -0.43 -16.84 -3.23
CA LEU A 98 -0.64 -15.41 -3.06
C LEU A 98 0.58 -14.73 -2.44
N GLU A 99 1.77 -15.32 -2.56
CA GLU A 99 3.05 -14.69 -2.16
C GLU A 99 3.29 -13.42 -3.01
N GLY A 100 3.86 -12.37 -2.40
CA GLY A 100 4.23 -11.13 -3.10
C GLY A 100 3.37 -9.92 -2.75
N GLY A 101 3.39 -8.89 -3.59
CA GLY A 101 2.57 -7.69 -3.42
C GLY A 101 3.08 -6.77 -2.32
N TYR A 102 2.22 -5.86 -1.86
CA TYR A 102 2.55 -4.85 -0.86
C TYR A 102 1.73 -4.99 0.42
N TYR A 103 2.38 -4.81 1.56
CA TYR A 103 1.66 -4.48 2.79
C TYR A 103 1.09 -3.06 2.67
N ASP A 104 -0.11 -2.87 3.19
CA ASP A 104 -0.91 -1.68 2.92
C ASP A 104 -0.33 -0.41 3.57
N ALA A 105 -0.05 -0.47 4.87
CA ALA A 105 0.41 0.69 5.63
C ALA A 105 1.53 0.33 6.61
N GLY A 106 1.30 0.53 7.92
CA GLY A 106 2.21 0.08 8.98
C GLY A 106 1.87 -1.31 9.52
N ASP A 107 0.88 -1.95 8.92
CA ASP A 107 0.34 -3.27 9.22
C ASP A 107 0.88 -4.30 8.20
N ASN A 108 0.58 -5.59 8.38
CA ASN A 108 1.01 -6.65 7.47
C ASN A 108 -0.15 -7.28 6.67
N VAL A 109 -1.28 -6.57 6.60
CA VAL A 109 -2.41 -6.96 5.75
C VAL A 109 -2.16 -6.52 4.31
N LYS A 110 -2.59 -7.36 3.36
CA LYS A 110 -2.56 -7.04 1.93
C LYS A 110 -3.96 -6.69 1.47
N PHE A 111 -4.35 -5.42 1.60
CA PHE A 111 -5.62 -4.92 1.11
C PHE A 111 -5.56 -4.70 -0.41
N GLY A 112 -6.29 -5.52 -1.17
CA GLY A 112 -6.20 -5.50 -2.64
C GLY A 112 -6.74 -4.23 -3.29
N PHE A 113 -7.78 -3.61 -2.72
CA PHE A 113 -8.38 -2.40 -3.30
C PHE A 113 -7.42 -1.19 -3.28
N PRO A 114 -6.87 -0.75 -2.14
CA PRO A 114 -5.87 0.32 -2.12
C PRO A 114 -4.57 -0.06 -2.84
N MET A 115 -4.17 -1.33 -2.84
CA MET A 115 -3.00 -1.79 -3.60
C MET A 115 -3.21 -1.63 -5.12
N ALA A 116 -4.38 -2.02 -5.63
CA ALA A 116 -4.74 -1.84 -7.04
C ALA A 116 -4.77 -0.35 -7.40
N PHE A 117 -5.45 0.48 -6.59
CA PHE A 117 -5.48 1.93 -6.79
C PHE A 117 -4.07 2.55 -6.81
N THR A 118 -3.23 2.17 -5.86
CA THR A 118 -1.84 2.63 -5.77
C THR A 118 -1.05 2.23 -7.01
N THR A 119 -1.29 1.02 -7.54
CA THR A 119 -0.66 0.52 -8.77
C THR A 119 -1.12 1.32 -9.99
N THR A 120 -2.42 1.61 -10.11
CA THR A 120 -2.96 2.50 -11.15
C THR A 120 -2.28 3.86 -11.13
N MET A 121 -2.20 4.50 -9.95
CA MET A 121 -1.60 5.83 -9.81
C MET A 121 -0.09 5.84 -10.06
N LEU A 122 0.63 4.80 -9.60
CA LEU A 122 2.06 4.67 -9.86
C LEU A 122 2.33 4.46 -11.35
N ALA A 123 1.57 3.58 -12.01
CA ALA A 123 1.67 3.37 -13.45
C ALA A 123 1.36 4.65 -14.24
N TRP A 124 0.29 5.37 -13.88
CA TRP A 124 -0.04 6.66 -14.48
C TRP A 124 1.11 7.67 -14.32
N SER A 125 1.75 7.74 -13.15
CA SER A 125 2.88 8.63 -12.95
C SER A 125 4.06 8.33 -13.89
N VAL A 126 4.31 7.06 -14.19
CA VAL A 126 5.36 6.64 -15.13
C VAL A 126 4.96 6.95 -16.57
N ILE A 127 3.69 6.77 -16.93
CA ILE A 127 3.17 7.09 -18.27
C ILE A 127 3.26 8.61 -18.54
N GLU A 128 2.81 9.43 -17.59
CA GLU A 128 2.71 10.88 -17.78
C GLU A 128 4.07 11.57 -17.61
N PHE A 129 4.85 11.17 -16.62
CA PHE A 129 6.05 11.91 -16.19
C PHE A 129 7.35 11.11 -16.34
N GLY A 130 7.31 9.89 -16.89
CA GLY A 130 8.48 9.01 -16.99
C GLY A 130 9.67 9.63 -17.74
N ASP A 131 9.43 10.50 -18.72
CA ASP A 131 10.50 11.19 -19.46
C ASP A 131 11.16 12.32 -18.65
N SER A 132 10.48 12.81 -17.61
CA SER A 132 11.03 13.80 -16.66
C SER A 132 11.72 13.14 -15.45
N MET A 133 11.55 11.83 -15.25
CA MET A 133 12.21 11.11 -14.18
C MET A 133 13.68 10.85 -14.53
N PRO A 134 14.62 10.90 -13.55
CA PRO A 134 15.94 10.32 -13.74
C PRO A 134 15.81 8.87 -14.20
N ARG A 135 16.65 8.46 -15.16
CA ARG A 135 16.57 7.14 -15.80
C ARG A 135 16.49 5.97 -14.79
N ASP A 136 17.27 6.04 -13.72
CA ASP A 136 17.28 4.98 -12.71
C ASP A 136 16.01 5.01 -11.85
N GLU A 137 15.47 6.20 -11.53
CA GLU A 137 14.18 6.30 -10.81
C GLU A 137 13.00 5.84 -11.66
N ARG A 138 12.99 6.11 -12.98
CA ARG A 138 11.99 5.52 -13.89
C ARG A 138 12.02 3.98 -13.84
N ARG A 139 13.22 3.39 -13.81
CA ARG A 139 13.40 1.94 -13.70
C ARG A 139 12.92 1.41 -12.35
N HIS A 140 13.22 2.10 -11.26
CA HIS A 140 12.74 1.72 -9.93
C HIS A 140 11.22 1.84 -9.80
N ALA A 141 10.61 2.89 -10.37
CA ALA A 141 9.17 3.05 -10.43
C ALA A 141 8.51 1.93 -11.25
N ALA A 142 9.04 1.61 -12.43
CA ALA A 142 8.57 0.48 -13.22
C ALA A 142 8.73 -0.86 -12.47
N ALA A 143 9.83 -1.06 -11.74
CA ALA A 143 10.01 -2.26 -10.91
C ALA A 143 9.01 -2.34 -9.74
N ALA A 144 8.57 -1.20 -9.20
CA ALA A 144 7.52 -1.15 -8.19
C ALA A 144 6.14 -1.47 -8.80
N VAL A 145 5.82 -0.93 -9.99
CA VAL A 145 4.61 -1.33 -10.74
C VAL A 145 4.60 -2.84 -11.00
N ARG A 146 5.72 -3.40 -11.50
CA ARG A 146 5.83 -4.84 -11.77
C ARG A 146 5.59 -5.68 -10.53
N TRP A 147 6.15 -5.29 -9.38
CA TRP A 147 5.97 -6.02 -8.12
C TRP A 147 4.49 -6.14 -7.71
N ALA A 148 3.73 -5.06 -7.86
CA ALA A 148 2.30 -5.10 -7.62
C ALA A 148 1.57 -5.95 -8.66
N THR A 149 1.88 -5.77 -9.95
CA THR A 149 1.15 -6.48 -11.00
C THR A 149 1.44 -7.98 -11.05
N ASP A 150 2.64 -8.41 -10.68
CA ASP A 150 2.94 -9.83 -10.51
C ASP A 150 2.02 -10.46 -9.45
N TYR A 151 1.75 -9.75 -8.36
CA TYR A 151 0.78 -10.18 -7.35
C TYR A 151 -0.67 -10.11 -7.83
N LEU A 152 -1.08 -9.02 -8.50
CA LEU A 152 -2.45 -8.89 -9.04
C LEU A 152 -2.75 -9.93 -10.13
N LEU A 153 -1.75 -10.41 -10.87
CA LEU A 153 -1.92 -11.55 -11.78
C LEU A 153 -2.21 -12.84 -11.03
N LYS A 154 -1.57 -13.08 -9.88
CA LYS A 154 -1.88 -14.23 -9.01
C LYS A 154 -3.29 -14.16 -8.46
N THR A 155 -3.77 -12.97 -8.10
CA THR A 155 -5.15 -12.82 -7.58
C THR A 155 -6.24 -13.17 -8.61
N LEU A 156 -5.89 -13.16 -9.90
CA LEU A 156 -6.77 -13.49 -11.04
C LEU A 156 -6.50 -14.87 -11.65
N ALA A 157 -5.57 -15.66 -11.11
CA ALA A 157 -5.14 -16.92 -11.73
C ALA A 157 -6.22 -18.01 -11.73
N HIS A 158 -7.25 -17.89 -10.89
CA HIS A 158 -8.31 -18.87 -10.74
C HIS A 158 -9.60 -18.40 -11.44
N PRO A 159 -10.15 -19.18 -12.41
CA PRO A 159 -11.34 -18.77 -13.14
C PRO A 159 -12.55 -18.48 -12.23
N GLY A 160 -13.17 -17.32 -12.43
CA GLY A 160 -14.39 -16.92 -11.71
C GLY A 160 -14.19 -16.48 -10.26
N VAL A 161 -12.93 -16.38 -9.81
CA VAL A 161 -12.56 -15.94 -8.46
C VAL A 161 -11.51 -14.83 -8.57
N ILE A 162 -11.67 -13.77 -7.79
CA ILE A 162 -10.65 -12.74 -7.63
C ILE A 162 -10.31 -12.64 -6.15
N PHE A 163 -9.04 -12.90 -5.81
CA PHE A 163 -8.56 -12.76 -4.44
C PHE A 163 -8.39 -11.28 -4.09
N LEU A 164 -9.03 -10.85 -3.00
CA LEU A 164 -9.10 -9.44 -2.63
C LEU A 164 -8.19 -9.07 -1.46
N GLN A 165 -7.91 -10.00 -0.55
CA GLN A 165 -7.14 -9.70 0.64
C GLN A 165 -6.46 -10.94 1.21
N VAL A 166 -5.28 -10.73 1.80
CA VAL A 166 -4.59 -11.72 2.63
C VAL A 166 -4.22 -11.08 3.96
N GLY A 167 -4.60 -11.73 5.06
CA GLY A 167 -4.45 -11.24 6.43
C GLY A 167 -5.80 -10.92 7.09
N ASP A 168 -6.01 -11.45 8.30
CA ASP A 168 -7.08 -10.96 9.18
C ASP A 168 -6.64 -9.63 9.80
N PRO A 169 -7.33 -8.51 9.50
CA PRO A 169 -6.86 -7.20 9.94
C PRO A 169 -7.00 -6.99 11.44
N TRP A 170 -7.96 -7.65 12.10
CA TRP A 170 -8.15 -7.50 13.54
C TRP A 170 -7.04 -8.19 14.30
N LYS A 171 -6.61 -9.37 13.83
CA LYS A 171 -5.47 -10.10 14.42
C LYS A 171 -4.15 -9.39 14.16
N ASP A 172 -3.96 -8.92 12.93
CA ASP A 172 -2.76 -8.20 12.54
C ASP A 172 -2.61 -6.89 13.34
N HIS A 173 -3.69 -6.11 13.47
CA HIS A 173 -3.64 -4.81 14.16
C HIS A 173 -3.62 -4.92 15.70
N ASP A 174 -4.05 -6.06 16.25
CA ASP A 174 -3.86 -6.38 17.67
C ASP A 174 -2.38 -6.71 18.01
N CYS A 175 -1.54 -6.86 16.99
CA CYS A 175 -0.17 -7.30 17.08
C CYS A 175 0.81 -6.22 16.60
N TRP A 176 1.94 -6.07 17.28
CA TRP A 176 3.04 -5.22 16.83
C TRP A 176 4.28 -6.07 16.64
N GLU A 177 4.57 -6.41 15.38
CA GLU A 177 5.67 -7.29 15.04
C GLU A 177 6.30 -6.94 13.70
N ARG A 178 7.47 -7.52 13.44
CA ARG A 178 8.09 -7.46 12.12
C ARG A 178 7.35 -8.41 11.17
N PRO A 179 7.16 -8.06 9.89
CA PRO A 179 6.53 -8.95 8.93
C PRO A 179 7.28 -10.29 8.79
N GLU A 180 8.61 -10.30 9.02
CA GLU A 180 9.44 -11.51 8.95
C GLU A 180 9.20 -12.49 10.11
N ASP A 181 8.63 -12.04 11.23
CA ASP A 181 8.35 -12.88 12.42
C ASP A 181 6.86 -13.20 12.59
N MET A 182 6.03 -12.82 11.61
CA MET A 182 4.58 -12.78 11.74
C MET A 182 3.95 -14.13 12.07
N ASP A 183 3.20 -14.20 13.17
CA ASP A 183 2.52 -15.41 13.66
C ASP A 183 0.98 -15.32 13.63
N THR A 184 0.43 -14.21 13.13
CA THR A 184 -1.01 -13.96 13.00
C THR A 184 -1.66 -14.71 11.83
N ASP A 185 -2.98 -14.95 11.92
CA ASP A 185 -3.74 -15.66 10.89
C ASP A 185 -3.78 -14.88 9.56
N ARG A 186 -3.29 -15.53 8.50
CA ARG A 186 -3.24 -14.95 7.14
C ARG A 186 -4.42 -15.37 6.27
N THR A 187 -5.62 -15.08 6.75
CA THR A 187 -6.90 -15.40 6.09
C THR A 187 -6.97 -14.84 4.67
N VAL A 188 -7.45 -15.65 3.72
CA VAL A 188 -7.63 -15.26 2.31
C VAL A 188 -9.09 -14.94 2.05
N TYR A 189 -9.34 -13.73 1.53
CA TYR A 189 -10.67 -13.29 1.11
C TYR A 189 -10.75 -13.25 -0.42
N ASN A 190 -11.93 -13.51 -0.98
CA ASN A 190 -12.15 -13.51 -2.43
C ASN A 190 -13.58 -13.13 -2.82
N VAL A 191 -13.73 -12.59 -4.03
CA VAL A 191 -15.01 -12.33 -4.69
C VAL A 191 -15.24 -13.36 -5.78
N SER A 192 -16.51 -13.63 -6.05
CA SER A 192 -16.95 -14.57 -7.08
C SER A 192 -18.31 -14.16 -7.62
N ALA A 193 -18.86 -14.90 -8.58
CA ALA A 193 -20.20 -14.62 -9.12
C ALA A 193 -21.31 -14.54 -8.04
N GLY A 194 -21.20 -15.34 -6.97
CA GLY A 194 -22.16 -15.34 -5.86
C GLY A 194 -21.88 -14.31 -4.76
N ARG A 195 -20.69 -13.70 -4.78
CA ARG A 195 -20.20 -12.71 -3.81
C ARG A 195 -19.44 -11.63 -4.60
N PRO A 196 -20.16 -10.77 -5.34
CA PRO A 196 -19.55 -9.85 -6.31
C PRO A 196 -18.67 -8.80 -5.64
N GLY A 197 -17.81 -8.16 -6.44
CA GLY A 197 -16.91 -7.09 -6.01
C GLY A 197 -16.42 -6.28 -7.21
N SER A 198 -17.33 -5.53 -7.83
CA SER A 198 -17.10 -4.72 -9.03
C SER A 198 -16.11 -3.58 -8.79
N ASP A 199 -16.09 -3.03 -7.59
CA ASP A 199 -15.16 -1.99 -7.14
C ASP A 199 -13.72 -2.48 -7.22
N ILE A 200 -13.38 -3.56 -6.52
CA ILE A 200 -12.03 -4.09 -6.49
C ILE A 200 -11.62 -4.75 -7.82
N ALA A 201 -12.56 -5.44 -8.47
CA ALA A 201 -12.30 -6.04 -9.78
C ALA A 201 -12.06 -4.97 -10.85
N GLY A 202 -12.83 -3.89 -10.83
CA GLY A 202 -12.66 -2.74 -11.73
C GLY A 202 -11.35 -1.99 -11.49
N GLU A 203 -10.97 -1.75 -10.23
CA GLU A 203 -9.70 -1.10 -9.93
C GLU A 203 -8.49 -2.00 -10.26
N THR A 204 -8.61 -3.32 -10.04
CA THR A 204 -7.59 -4.29 -10.47
C THR A 204 -7.44 -4.28 -11.99
N ALA A 205 -8.55 -4.19 -12.73
CA ALA A 205 -8.53 -4.04 -14.18
C ALA A 205 -7.83 -2.74 -14.60
N ALA A 206 -8.13 -1.61 -13.95
CA ALA A 206 -7.48 -0.33 -14.21
C ALA A 206 -5.97 -0.38 -13.95
N ALA A 207 -5.55 -0.98 -12.85
CA ALA A 207 -4.15 -1.16 -12.48
C ALA A 207 -3.37 -1.96 -13.53
N LEU A 208 -3.90 -3.12 -13.93
CA LEU A 208 -3.29 -3.98 -14.94
C LEU A 208 -3.28 -3.33 -16.33
N ALA A 209 -4.35 -2.64 -16.71
CA ALA A 209 -4.42 -1.92 -17.97
C ALA A 209 -3.40 -0.77 -18.03
N ALA A 210 -3.30 0.05 -16.99
CA ALA A 210 -2.31 1.13 -16.92
C ALA A 210 -0.88 0.56 -16.93
N ALA A 211 -0.61 -0.48 -16.15
CA ALA A 211 0.70 -1.13 -16.14
C ALA A 211 1.08 -1.73 -17.50
N SER A 212 0.11 -2.27 -18.27
CA SER A 212 0.38 -2.76 -19.63
C SER A 212 0.99 -1.69 -20.54
N MET A 213 0.59 -0.42 -20.34
CA MET A 213 1.16 0.71 -21.09
C MET A 213 2.58 1.04 -20.66
N VAL A 214 2.90 0.89 -19.36
CA VAL A 214 4.26 1.11 -18.83
C VAL A 214 5.25 0.13 -19.44
N PHE A 215 4.86 -1.14 -19.61
CA PHE A 215 5.76 -2.19 -20.09
C PHE A 215 5.68 -2.45 -21.60
N ARG A 216 4.79 -1.77 -22.33
CA ARG A 216 4.50 -2.07 -23.75
C ARG A 216 5.74 -2.16 -24.63
N ASP A 217 6.70 -1.28 -24.42
CA ASP A 217 7.89 -1.18 -25.28
C ASP A 217 9.08 -1.99 -24.73
N ASP A 218 9.21 -2.10 -23.40
CA ASP A 218 10.33 -2.78 -22.73
C ASP A 218 10.11 -4.28 -22.52
N ASP A 219 8.85 -4.72 -22.35
CA ASP A 219 8.44 -6.13 -22.17
C ASP A 219 7.03 -6.35 -22.76
N PRO A 220 6.91 -6.48 -24.09
CA PRO A 220 5.62 -6.56 -24.77
C PRO A 220 4.82 -7.83 -24.43
N GLU A 221 5.49 -8.94 -24.09
CA GLU A 221 4.82 -10.20 -23.70
C GLU A 221 4.14 -10.05 -22.33
N TYR A 222 4.85 -9.44 -21.38
CA TYR A 222 4.26 -9.11 -20.08
C TYR A 222 3.12 -8.09 -20.22
N ALA A 223 3.30 -7.06 -21.05
CA ALA A 223 2.25 -6.07 -21.32
C ALA A 223 0.97 -6.71 -21.87
N GLU A 224 1.07 -7.65 -22.81
CA GLU A 224 -0.11 -8.36 -23.34
C GLU A 224 -0.77 -9.26 -22.27
N THR A 225 0.03 -9.91 -21.42
CA THR A 225 -0.47 -10.68 -20.27
C THR A 225 -1.26 -9.80 -19.31
N LEU A 226 -0.75 -8.61 -18.99
CA LEU A 226 -1.43 -7.63 -18.14
C LEU A 226 -2.74 -7.16 -18.78
N LEU A 227 -2.72 -6.78 -20.06
CA LEU A 227 -3.90 -6.29 -20.77
C LEU A 227 -5.00 -7.36 -20.90
N THR A 228 -4.61 -8.60 -21.17
CA THR A 228 -5.55 -9.74 -21.21
C THR A 228 -6.18 -9.98 -19.84
N SER A 229 -5.40 -9.94 -18.77
CA SER A 229 -5.91 -10.10 -17.40
C SER A 229 -6.78 -8.91 -16.97
N ALA A 230 -6.44 -7.69 -17.38
CA ALA A 230 -7.26 -6.50 -17.15
C ALA A 230 -8.66 -6.64 -17.77
N ARG A 231 -8.75 -7.14 -19.01
CA ARG A 231 -10.05 -7.41 -19.66
C ARG A 231 -10.88 -8.42 -18.89
N LYS A 232 -10.28 -9.53 -18.42
CA LYS A 232 -10.98 -10.52 -17.59
C LYS A 232 -11.52 -9.93 -16.29
N ALA A 233 -10.71 -9.13 -15.60
CA ALA A 233 -11.13 -8.46 -14.36
C ALA A 233 -12.26 -7.45 -14.61
N PHE A 234 -12.18 -6.68 -15.71
CA PHE A 234 -13.24 -5.75 -16.09
C PHE A 234 -14.54 -6.47 -16.47
N GLU A 235 -14.45 -7.55 -17.27
CA GLU A 235 -15.60 -8.38 -17.63
C GLU A 235 -16.28 -8.98 -16.40
N PHE A 236 -15.50 -9.46 -15.42
CA PHE A 236 -16.04 -9.91 -14.13
C PHE A 236 -16.77 -8.77 -13.41
N ALA A 237 -16.14 -7.59 -13.31
CA ALA A 237 -16.71 -6.43 -12.63
C ALA A 237 -18.01 -5.95 -13.27
N ASP A 238 -18.10 -5.98 -14.61
CA ASP A 238 -19.29 -5.57 -15.37
C ASP A 238 -20.39 -6.63 -15.35
N THR A 239 -20.04 -7.91 -15.35
CA THR A 239 -21.01 -9.02 -15.33
C THR A 239 -21.64 -9.20 -13.95
N TYR A 240 -20.84 -9.16 -12.89
CA TYR A 240 -21.28 -9.43 -11.51
C TYR A 240 -21.25 -8.14 -10.69
N LYS A 241 -22.30 -7.32 -10.87
CA LYS A 241 -22.42 -6.00 -10.25
C LYS A 241 -22.66 -6.07 -8.73
N GLY A 242 -21.81 -5.42 -7.94
CA GLY A 242 -21.96 -5.26 -6.49
C GLY A 242 -20.70 -4.72 -5.82
N ALA A 243 -20.83 -4.07 -4.66
CA ALA A 243 -19.65 -3.68 -3.89
C ALA A 243 -19.16 -4.87 -3.07
N TYR A 244 -17.85 -5.05 -2.95
CA TYR A 244 -17.32 -6.18 -2.16
C TYR A 244 -17.76 -6.06 -0.68
N SER A 245 -17.93 -4.84 -0.19
CA SER A 245 -18.33 -4.54 1.20
C SER A 245 -19.83 -4.74 1.51
N ASP A 246 -20.63 -5.13 0.51
CA ASP A 246 -22.04 -5.52 0.71
C ASP A 246 -22.15 -6.94 1.30
N ASP A 247 -21.16 -7.80 1.05
CA ASP A 247 -21.08 -9.14 1.63
C ASP A 247 -20.61 -9.05 3.10
N PRO A 248 -21.35 -9.59 4.08
CA PRO A 248 -21.01 -9.45 5.50
C PRO A 248 -19.63 -9.99 5.89
N ASP A 249 -19.19 -11.09 5.28
CA ASP A 249 -17.93 -11.75 5.61
C ASP A 249 -16.74 -11.02 4.95
N LEU A 250 -16.92 -10.52 3.72
CA LEU A 250 -15.90 -9.66 3.09
C LEU A 250 -15.83 -8.29 3.77
N ARG A 251 -16.99 -7.77 4.19
CA ARG A 251 -17.08 -6.54 4.97
C ARG A 251 -16.30 -6.66 6.28
N ALA A 252 -16.32 -7.79 6.98
CA ALA A 252 -15.56 -7.95 8.22
C ALA A 252 -14.04 -7.87 8.04
N GLY A 253 -13.54 -8.27 6.85
CA GLY A 253 -12.13 -8.19 6.48
C GLY A 253 -11.72 -6.86 5.85
N GLY A 254 -12.59 -6.21 5.06
CA GLY A 254 -12.26 -4.97 4.36
C GLY A 254 -12.78 -3.69 5.01
N CYS A 255 -13.92 -3.73 5.71
CA CYS A 255 -14.48 -2.60 6.47
C CYS A 255 -14.29 -2.83 7.98
N PRO A 256 -13.95 -1.79 8.78
CA PRO A 256 -14.02 -0.36 8.45
C PRO A 256 -12.78 0.23 7.76
N PHE A 257 -11.82 -0.60 7.33
CA PHE A 257 -10.53 -0.16 6.80
C PHE A 257 -10.64 0.53 5.42
N TYR A 258 -11.21 -0.14 4.43
CA TYR A 258 -11.34 0.31 3.03
C TYR A 258 -12.72 0.03 2.43
N CYS A 259 -13.78 0.63 2.97
CA CYS A 259 -15.13 0.46 2.44
C CYS A 259 -15.36 1.12 1.07
N ASP A 260 -16.30 0.57 0.29
CA ASP A 260 -16.86 1.31 -0.85
C ASP A 260 -17.89 2.35 -0.36
N PHE A 261 -17.41 3.58 -0.13
CA PHE A 261 -18.27 4.71 0.23
C PHE A 261 -18.87 5.43 -0.99
N ASN A 262 -18.34 5.20 -2.19
CA ASN A 262 -18.62 6.03 -3.37
C ASN A 262 -19.40 5.31 -4.47
N GLY A 263 -19.60 3.99 -4.33
CA GLY A 263 -20.32 3.13 -5.26
C GLY A 263 -19.41 2.58 -6.37
N TYR A 264 -19.47 1.26 -6.55
CA TYR A 264 -18.72 0.50 -7.55
C TYR A 264 -18.92 0.92 -9.02
N GLN A 265 -19.94 1.74 -9.33
CA GLN A 265 -20.19 2.18 -10.71
C GLN A 265 -19.01 3.00 -11.27
N ARG A 266 -18.27 3.71 -10.40
CA ARG A 266 -17.08 4.48 -10.83
C ARG A 266 -15.98 3.58 -11.40
N GLN A 267 -15.83 2.37 -10.86
CA GLN A 267 -14.80 1.42 -11.25
C GLN A 267 -15.25 0.48 -12.38
N SER A 268 -16.56 0.24 -12.53
CA SER A 268 -17.09 -0.75 -13.46
C SER A 268 -17.76 -0.19 -14.73
N ASP A 269 -18.18 1.07 -14.77
CA ASP A 269 -18.98 1.58 -15.91
C ASP A 269 -18.14 2.25 -17.03
N GLY A 270 -16.81 2.28 -16.93
CA GLY A 270 -15.93 2.77 -18.01
C GLY A 270 -16.25 4.19 -18.50
N GLY A 271 -16.84 5.04 -17.65
CA GLY A 271 -17.25 6.41 -18.00
C GLY A 271 -18.61 6.53 -18.71
N LYS A 272 -19.43 5.48 -18.78
CA LYS A 272 -20.74 5.52 -19.48
C LYS A 272 -21.84 6.33 -18.79
N ASN A 273 -21.59 6.89 -17.60
CA ASN A 273 -22.55 7.73 -16.86
C ASN A 273 -21.89 9.01 -16.32
N LYS A 274 -21.32 9.84 -17.21
CA LYS A 274 -21.11 11.27 -17.00
C LYS A 274 -21.52 12.06 -18.23
#